data_AF-E1ZUI8-F1
#
_entry.id   AF-E1ZUI8-F1
#
_cell.length_a   1.000
_cell.length_b   1.000
_cell.length_c   1.000
_cell.angle_alpha   90.00
_cell.angle_beta   90.00
_cell.angle_gamma   90.00
#
_symmetry.space_group_name_H-M   'P 1'
#
loop_
_entity.id
_entity.type
_entity.pdbx_description
1 polymer ?
#
loop_
_entity_poly.entity_id
_entity_poly.type
_entity_poly.pdbx_seq_one_letter_code
_entity_poly.pdbx_strand_id
1 'polypeptide(L)'
;MLLSGRRTQHAAQQTAEAAGLTFAGQQLAAVTSFKYLGIAFHSSTCLAGAAAPARAQLARLAMHNCRTRCAEVGIEAAPVQLRLFGTMVDSVLSHGAEVWGVQLAAKAACCHRGSAGSAAEKLQLSYLRHLLGVRQSTPNAALLAETGERPLWQRWLRRAAKLWNKTLEERPGSLLQQALLSSVQLADGAHPLAQQSWAAQLAAGLAAVGMQLDLQQPAPV
;
A
#
# COMPACT_ATOMS: atom_id res chain seq x y z
N MET A 1 -20.21 7.66 27.08
CA MET A 1 -21.01 6.83 26.16
C MET A 1 -20.08 6.20 25.14
N LEU A 2 -19.98 4.88 25.16
CA LEU A 2 -19.00 4.06 24.43
C LEU A 2 -19.40 3.89 22.96
N LEU A 3 -18.83 4.69 22.06
CA LEU A 3 -18.88 4.45 20.60
C LEU A 3 -17.47 4.51 19.99
N SER A 4 -16.51 3.81 20.61
CA SER A 4 -15.27 3.39 19.94
C SER A 4 -15.40 1.92 19.53
N GLY A 5 -16.40 1.62 18.69
CA GLY A 5 -16.71 0.27 18.24
C GLY A 5 -15.58 -0.32 17.41
N ARG A 6 -14.60 -0.98 18.04
CA ARG A 6 -13.71 -1.92 17.36
C ARG A 6 -14.61 -2.99 16.73
N ARG A 7 -14.70 -3.03 15.40
CA ARG A 7 -15.31 -4.15 14.68
C ARG A 7 -14.61 -5.43 15.12
N THR A 8 -15.28 -6.23 15.93
CA THR A 8 -14.79 -7.57 16.28
C THR A 8 -14.92 -8.46 15.05
N GLN A 9 -14.00 -9.42 14.87
CA GLN A 9 -14.06 -10.37 13.76
C GLN A 9 -15.42 -11.09 13.72
N HIS A 10 -15.95 -11.44 14.90
CA HIS A 10 -17.25 -12.07 15.07
C HIS A 10 -18.41 -11.19 14.57
N ALA A 11 -18.46 -9.91 14.95
CA ALA A 11 -19.51 -9.00 14.48
C ALA A 11 -19.45 -8.77 12.96
N ALA A 12 -18.24 -8.69 12.39
CA ALA A 12 -18.06 -8.55 10.95
C ALA A 12 -18.50 -9.82 10.20
N GLN A 13 -18.20 -11.00 10.73
CA GLN A 13 -18.61 -12.27 10.16
C GLN A 13 -20.14 -12.44 10.21
N GLN A 14 -20.77 -12.18 11.35
CA GLN A 14 -22.23 -12.24 11.50
C GLN A 14 -22.95 -11.30 10.52
N THR A 15 -22.40 -10.09 10.31
CA THR A 15 -22.96 -9.14 9.34
C THR A 15 -22.86 -9.66 7.91
N ALA A 16 -21.73 -10.30 7.56
CA ALA A 16 -21.53 -10.89 6.23
C ALA A 16 -22.42 -12.13 6.00
N GLU A 17 -22.60 -12.97 7.02
CA GLU A 17 -23.50 -14.13 6.98
C GLU A 17 -24.96 -13.68 6.83
N ALA A 18 -25.37 -12.66 7.59
CA ALA A 18 -26.71 -12.08 7.52
C ALA A 18 -27.01 -11.41 6.16
N ALA A 19 -25.99 -10.86 5.49
CA ALA A 19 -26.15 -10.26 4.17
C ALA A 19 -26.46 -11.30 3.07
N GLY A 20 -26.14 -12.58 3.29
CA GLY A 20 -26.53 -13.67 2.40
C GLY A 20 -26.10 -13.50 0.94
N LEU A 21 -24.92 -12.89 0.70
CA LEU A 21 -24.47 -12.56 -0.65
C LEU A 21 -24.31 -13.81 -1.52
N THR A 22 -24.80 -13.74 -2.75
CA THR A 22 -24.68 -14.81 -3.74
C THR A 22 -23.88 -14.35 -4.95
N PHE A 23 -23.14 -15.28 -5.56
CA PHE A 23 -22.44 -15.08 -6.82
C PHE A 23 -22.69 -16.28 -7.72
N ALA A 24 -23.18 -16.05 -8.94
CA ALA A 24 -23.57 -17.10 -9.88
C ALA A 24 -24.53 -18.16 -9.28
N GLY A 25 -25.46 -17.73 -8.41
CA GLY A 25 -26.42 -18.60 -7.74
C GLY A 25 -25.86 -19.40 -6.55
N GLN A 26 -24.57 -19.25 -6.21
CA GLN A 26 -23.95 -19.87 -5.05
C GLN A 26 -23.79 -18.86 -3.90
N GLN A 27 -24.02 -19.31 -2.67
CA GLN A 27 -23.81 -18.48 -1.48
C GLN A 27 -22.31 -18.29 -1.24
N LEU A 28 -21.89 -17.03 -1.05
CA LEU A 28 -20.50 -16.71 -0.72
C LEU A 28 -20.23 -16.99 0.76
N ALA A 29 -19.11 -17.66 1.02
CA ALA A 29 -18.67 -17.93 2.39
C ALA A 29 -18.24 -16.63 3.09
N ALA A 30 -18.80 -16.37 4.28
CA ALA A 30 -18.35 -15.29 5.13
C ALA A 30 -17.06 -15.70 5.86
N VAL A 31 -15.95 -15.05 5.52
CA VAL A 31 -14.62 -15.32 6.13
C VAL A 31 -14.04 -14.05 6.75
N THR A 32 -13.29 -14.23 7.84
CA THR A 32 -12.65 -13.11 8.56
C THR A 32 -11.36 -12.65 7.90
N SER A 33 -10.71 -13.52 7.14
CA SER A 33 -9.51 -13.18 6.37
C SER A 33 -9.39 -14.08 5.15
N PHE A 34 -8.83 -13.54 4.07
CA PHE A 34 -8.52 -14.30 2.87
C PHE A 34 -7.38 -13.62 2.10
N LYS A 35 -6.84 -14.34 1.10
CA LYS A 35 -5.77 -13.84 0.23
C LYS A 35 -6.24 -13.87 -1.21
N TYR A 36 -6.09 -12.75 -1.90
CA TYR A 36 -6.40 -12.62 -3.32
C TYR A 36 -5.22 -11.99 -4.06
N LEU A 37 -4.73 -12.67 -5.11
CA LEU A 37 -3.57 -12.25 -5.92
C LEU A 37 -2.33 -11.84 -5.10
N GLY A 38 -2.10 -12.49 -3.95
CA GLY A 38 -0.97 -12.15 -3.07
C GLY A 38 -1.29 -11.13 -1.97
N ILE A 39 -2.43 -10.45 -2.03
CA ILE A 39 -2.84 -9.38 -1.11
C ILE A 39 -3.72 -9.99 0.00
N ALA A 40 -3.40 -9.66 1.25
CA ALA A 40 -4.14 -10.11 2.42
C ALA A 40 -5.29 -9.15 2.74
N PHE A 41 -6.46 -9.72 2.97
CA PHE A 41 -7.68 -9.02 3.41
C PHE A 41 -8.04 -9.51 4.80
N HIS A 42 -8.58 -8.60 5.62
CA HIS A 42 -8.97 -8.93 6.99
C HIS A 42 -10.16 -8.07 7.43
N SER A 43 -11.13 -8.67 8.09
CA SER A 43 -12.42 -8.03 8.40
C SER A 43 -12.34 -6.91 9.45
N SER A 44 -11.32 -6.93 10.30
CA SER A 44 -11.14 -5.94 11.38
C SER A 44 -10.12 -4.82 11.07
N THR A 45 -9.45 -4.86 9.92
CA THR A 45 -8.42 -3.88 9.57
C THR A 45 -8.64 -3.33 8.17
N CYS A 46 -8.23 -2.09 7.94
CA CYS A 46 -8.17 -1.54 6.58
C CYS A 46 -7.26 -2.38 5.67
N LEU A 47 -7.48 -2.28 4.36
CA LEU A 47 -6.74 -3.04 3.34
C LEU A 47 -5.22 -2.89 3.51
N ALA A 48 -4.74 -1.66 3.67
CA ALA A 48 -3.33 -1.39 3.90
C ALA A 48 -2.80 -2.00 5.21
N GLY A 49 -3.65 -2.03 6.25
CA GLY A 49 -3.33 -2.58 7.56
C GLY A 49 -3.12 -4.09 7.54
N ALA A 50 -3.82 -4.82 6.67
CA ALA A 50 -3.61 -6.24 6.45
C ALA A 50 -2.46 -6.52 5.45
N ALA A 51 -2.43 -5.78 4.33
CA ALA A 51 -1.49 -6.02 3.25
C ALA A 51 -0.05 -5.69 3.66
N ALA A 52 0.22 -4.51 4.23
CA ALA A 52 1.60 -4.06 4.47
C ALA A 52 2.39 -4.99 5.41
N PRO A 53 1.85 -5.48 6.56
CA PRO A 53 2.55 -6.45 7.39
C PRO A 53 2.80 -7.79 6.70
N ALA A 54 1.81 -8.31 5.97
CA ALA A 54 1.93 -9.58 5.24
C ALA A 54 3.02 -9.49 4.15
N ARG A 55 3.08 -8.38 3.42
CA ARG A 55 4.13 -8.12 2.41
C ARG A 55 5.49 -7.91 3.03
N ALA A 56 5.57 -7.18 4.15
CA ALA A 56 6.82 -7.01 4.88
C ALA A 56 7.38 -8.35 5.40
N GLN A 57 6.53 -9.31 5.79
CA GLN A 57 6.97 -10.64 6.19
C GLN A 57 7.60 -11.42 5.04
N LEU A 58 6.96 -11.44 3.87
CA LEU A 58 7.53 -12.09 2.68
C LEU A 58 8.81 -11.39 2.21
N ALA A 59 8.82 -10.06 2.22
CA ALA A 59 9.98 -9.27 1.82
C ALA A 59 11.16 -9.42 2.79
N ARG A 60 10.95 -9.72 4.08
CA ARG A 60 12.05 -10.06 5.00
C ARG A 60 12.81 -11.30 4.55
N LEU A 61 12.10 -12.32 4.07
CA LEU A 61 12.72 -13.53 3.54
C LEU A 61 13.51 -13.22 2.25
N ALA A 62 12.90 -12.45 1.33
CA ALA A 62 13.57 -11.99 0.12
C ALA A 62 14.83 -11.16 0.42
N MET A 63 14.76 -10.30 1.44
CA MET A 63 15.89 -9.47 1.88
C MET A 63 17.00 -10.31 2.49
N HIS A 64 16.68 -11.32 3.31
CA HIS A 64 17.68 -12.24 3.84
C HIS A 64 18.39 -12.97 2.70
N ASN A 65 17.64 -13.56 1.77
CA ASN A 65 18.19 -14.26 0.62
C ASN A 65 19.06 -13.33 -0.26
N CYS A 66 18.60 -12.10 -0.51
CA CYS A 66 19.36 -11.08 -1.24
C CYS A 66 20.72 -10.83 -0.57
N ARG A 67 20.74 -10.63 0.74
CA ARG A 67 21.97 -10.35 1.49
C ARG A 67 22.92 -11.55 1.49
N THR A 68 22.39 -12.75 1.71
CA THR A 68 23.19 -13.99 1.66
C THR A 68 23.83 -14.16 0.29
N ARG A 69 23.08 -13.96 -0.80
CA ARG A 69 23.63 -14.02 -2.16
C ARG A 69 24.68 -12.93 -2.43
N CYS A 70 24.46 -11.71 -1.95
CA CYS A 70 25.48 -10.66 -2.07
C CYS A 70 26.78 -11.08 -1.37
N ALA A 71 26.70 -11.66 -0.16
CA ALA A 71 27.87 -12.10 0.58
C ALA A 71 28.59 -13.27 -0.11
N GLU A 72 27.86 -14.27 -0.61
CA GLU A 72 28.43 -15.41 -1.33
C GLU A 72 29.17 -15.02 -2.61
N VAL A 73 28.66 -14.02 -3.33
CA VAL A 73 29.25 -13.53 -4.59
C VAL A 73 30.30 -12.43 -4.35
N GLY A 74 30.44 -11.93 -3.12
CA GLY A 74 31.36 -10.84 -2.79
C GLY A 74 30.90 -9.46 -3.30
N ILE A 75 29.59 -9.24 -3.41
CA ILE A 75 29.03 -7.94 -3.82
C ILE A 75 29.05 -6.99 -2.64
N GLU A 76 30.05 -6.11 -2.58
CA GLU A 76 30.19 -5.10 -1.53
C GLU A 76 29.74 -3.70 -1.94
N ALA A 77 29.71 -3.43 -3.25
CA ALA A 77 29.36 -2.11 -3.77
C ALA A 77 27.91 -1.72 -3.43
N ALA A 78 27.74 -0.69 -2.61
CA ALA A 78 26.43 -0.23 -2.14
C ALA A 78 25.42 0.09 -3.27
N PRO A 79 25.80 0.73 -4.39
CA PRO A 79 24.87 0.97 -5.50
C PRO A 79 24.31 -0.32 -6.11
N VAL A 80 25.14 -1.38 -6.18
CA VAL A 80 24.71 -2.70 -6.69
C VAL A 80 23.75 -3.36 -5.71
N GLN A 81 24.06 -3.32 -4.41
CA GLN A 81 23.18 -3.86 -3.38
C GLN A 81 21.83 -3.12 -3.33
N LEU A 82 21.80 -1.79 -3.54
CA LEU A 82 20.55 -1.03 -3.64
C LEU A 82 19.72 -1.46 -4.85
N ARG A 83 20.36 -1.66 -6.01
CA ARG A 83 19.65 -2.15 -7.20
C ARG A 83 19.07 -3.55 -6.99
N LEU A 84 19.83 -4.45 -6.37
CA LEU A 84 19.37 -5.80 -6.01
C LEU A 84 18.21 -5.77 -5.03
N PHE A 85 18.25 -4.87 -4.04
CA PHE A 85 17.12 -4.63 -3.14
C PHE A 85 15.88 -4.19 -3.90
N GLY A 86 16.00 -3.23 -4.82
CA GLY A 86 14.89 -2.79 -5.66
C GLY A 86 14.29 -3.93 -6.50
N THR A 87 15.13 -4.77 -7.11
CA THR A 87 14.67 -5.84 -7.99
C THR A 87 14.07 -7.03 -7.24
N MET A 88 14.67 -7.46 -6.12
CA MET A 88 14.27 -8.69 -5.42
C MET A 88 13.38 -8.45 -4.20
N VAL A 89 13.61 -7.36 -3.47
CA VAL A 89 12.93 -7.09 -2.20
C VAL A 89 11.76 -6.14 -2.41
N ASP A 90 11.98 -5.00 -3.07
CA ASP A 90 10.91 -4.03 -3.33
C ASP A 90 9.84 -4.59 -4.26
N SER A 91 10.19 -5.48 -5.20
CA SER A 91 9.21 -6.17 -6.04
C SER A 91 8.22 -6.99 -5.20
N VAL A 92 8.71 -7.76 -4.22
CA VAL A 92 7.88 -8.52 -3.28
C VAL A 92 7.12 -7.59 -2.34
N LEU A 93 7.80 -6.56 -1.82
CA LEU A 93 7.23 -5.65 -0.83
C LEU A 93 6.10 -4.79 -1.40
N SER A 94 6.30 -4.27 -2.62
CA SER A 94 5.46 -3.27 -3.26
C SER A 94 4.52 -3.83 -4.32
N HIS A 95 4.43 -5.16 -4.49
CA HIS A 95 3.46 -5.73 -5.45
C HIS A 95 2.03 -5.45 -5.01
N GLY A 96 1.24 -4.90 -5.94
CA GLY A 96 -0.14 -4.47 -5.75
C GLY A 96 -0.29 -3.16 -4.96
N ALA A 97 0.80 -2.44 -4.68
CA ALA A 97 0.78 -1.26 -3.83
C ALA A 97 -0.02 -0.08 -4.44
N GLU A 98 -0.22 -0.08 -5.76
CA GLU A 98 -1.16 0.81 -6.45
C GLU A 98 -2.61 0.62 -5.98
N VAL A 99 -2.96 -0.54 -5.40
CA VAL A 99 -4.29 -0.81 -4.82
C VAL A 99 -4.27 -0.66 -3.31
N TRP A 100 -3.40 -1.40 -2.60
CA TRP A 100 -3.43 -1.42 -1.13
C TRP A 100 -2.58 -0.32 -0.47
N GLY A 101 -1.60 0.24 -1.17
CA GLY A 101 -0.63 1.18 -0.63
C GLY A 101 -1.08 2.64 -0.63
N VAL A 102 -2.17 2.97 -1.34
CA VAL A 102 -2.66 4.35 -1.53
C VAL A 102 -3.00 5.02 -0.21
N GLN A 103 -3.73 4.33 0.67
CA GLN A 103 -4.03 4.80 2.01
C GLN A 103 -2.77 5.17 2.82
N LEU A 104 -1.73 4.33 2.77
CA LEU A 104 -0.48 4.61 3.47
C LEU A 104 0.27 5.76 2.82
N ALA A 105 0.19 5.86 1.49
CA ALA A 105 0.86 6.93 0.78
C ALA A 105 0.23 8.30 1.06
N ALA A 106 -1.11 8.36 1.03
CA ALA A 106 -1.83 9.56 1.44
C ALA A 106 -1.54 9.92 2.90
N LYS A 107 -1.59 8.94 3.82
CA LYS A 107 -1.22 9.18 5.21
C LYS A 107 0.21 9.73 5.35
N ALA A 108 1.18 9.14 4.66
CA ALA A 108 2.58 9.55 4.73
C ALA A 108 2.79 10.96 4.17
N ALA A 109 2.13 11.29 3.06
CA ALA A 109 2.21 12.59 2.41
C ALA A 109 1.62 13.71 3.29
N CYS A 110 0.51 13.45 4.00
CA CYS A 110 -0.07 14.42 4.94
C CYS A 110 0.73 14.59 6.24
N CYS A 111 1.63 13.67 6.59
CA CYS A 111 2.40 13.74 7.83
C CYS A 111 3.66 14.59 7.65
N HIS A 112 3.94 15.53 8.57
CA HIS A 112 5.18 16.34 8.56
C HIS A 112 6.49 15.53 8.53
N ARG A 113 6.45 14.27 8.97
CA ARG A 113 7.62 13.36 8.95
C ARG A 113 7.77 12.57 7.65
N GLY A 114 6.86 12.74 6.68
CA GLY A 114 6.91 12.05 5.39
C GLY A 114 6.89 10.52 5.52
N SER A 115 6.21 9.97 6.53
CA SER A 115 6.15 8.53 6.76
C SER A 115 4.83 8.10 7.39
N ALA A 116 4.31 6.94 6.96
CA ALA A 116 3.12 6.32 7.53
C ALA A 116 3.41 5.40 8.72
N GLY A 117 4.70 5.12 8.98
CA GLY A 117 5.14 4.17 10.02
C GLY A 117 4.82 2.71 9.69
N SER A 118 4.63 2.40 8.40
CA SER A 118 4.23 1.07 7.93
C SER A 118 5.31 0.01 8.14
N ALA A 119 4.91 -1.26 8.25
CA ALA A 119 5.85 -2.37 8.34
C ALA A 119 6.81 -2.44 7.12
N ALA A 120 6.33 -2.01 5.96
CA ALA A 120 7.10 -1.95 4.72
C ALA A 120 8.18 -0.84 4.75
N GLU A 121 7.83 0.37 5.20
CA GLU A 121 8.83 1.44 5.39
C GLU A 121 9.91 1.05 6.40
N LYS A 122 9.51 0.43 7.52
CA LYS A 122 10.46 -0.07 8.53
C LYS A 122 11.44 -1.08 7.94
N LEU A 123 10.99 -1.93 7.02
CA LEU A 123 11.84 -2.90 6.33
C LEU A 123 12.89 -2.20 5.44
N GLN A 124 12.45 -1.25 4.58
CA GLN A 124 13.37 -0.47 3.74
C GLN A 124 14.40 0.27 4.61
N LEU A 125 13.96 0.98 5.63
CA LEU A 125 14.86 1.75 6.49
C LEU A 125 15.84 0.85 7.26
N SER A 126 15.40 -0.31 7.71
CA SER A 126 16.28 -1.30 8.35
C SER A 126 17.38 -1.78 7.38
N TYR A 127 17.01 -2.03 6.12
CA TYR A 127 17.97 -2.38 5.08
C TYR A 127 19.00 -1.26 4.83
N LEU A 128 18.55 -0.02 4.65
CA LEU A 128 19.45 1.12 4.39
C LEU A 128 20.39 1.39 5.57
N ARG A 129 19.91 1.24 6.81
CA ARG A 129 20.78 1.35 8.01
C ARG A 129 21.87 0.28 8.02
N HIS A 130 21.50 -0.95 7.67
CA HIS A 130 22.45 -2.04 7.59
C HIS A 130 23.49 -1.79 6.49
N LEU A 131 23.04 -1.36 5.30
CA LEU A 131 23.91 -1.06 4.17
C LEU A 131 24.95 0.02 4.50
N LEU A 132 24.54 1.09 5.19
CA LEU A 132 25.42 2.19 5.59
C LEU A 132 26.21 1.92 6.88
N GLY A 133 25.95 0.80 7.58
CA GLY A 133 26.59 0.49 8.86
C GLY A 133 26.25 1.47 10.00
N VAL A 134 25.10 2.15 9.93
CA VAL A 134 24.74 3.21 10.90
C VAL A 134 23.81 2.72 12.01
N ARG A 135 23.80 3.46 13.13
CA ARG A 135 22.94 3.21 14.30
C ARG A 135 21.43 3.31 14.00
N GLN A 136 20.63 2.62 14.81
CA GLN A 136 19.17 2.66 14.72
C GLN A 136 18.56 4.05 15.02
N SER A 137 19.27 4.90 15.77
CA SER A 137 18.85 6.26 16.06
C SER A 137 19.16 7.28 14.96
N THR A 138 19.85 6.88 13.88
CA THR A 138 20.15 7.81 12.77
C THR A 138 18.84 8.33 12.14
N PRO A 139 18.72 9.64 11.87
CA PRO A 139 17.51 10.21 11.25
C PRO A 139 17.20 9.58 9.88
N ASN A 140 15.92 9.25 9.63
CA ASN A 140 15.47 8.65 8.37
C ASN A 140 15.74 9.55 7.15
N ALA A 141 15.62 10.87 7.32
CA ALA A 141 15.88 11.82 6.25
C ALA A 141 17.34 11.76 5.78
N ALA A 142 18.29 11.66 6.72
CA ALA A 142 19.71 11.50 6.40
C ALA A 142 19.97 10.17 5.66
N LEU A 143 19.38 9.06 6.12
CA LEU A 143 19.51 7.76 5.43
C LEU A 143 19.08 7.82 3.97
N LEU A 144 17.92 8.42 3.72
CA LEU A 144 17.37 8.54 2.37
C LEU A 144 18.22 9.48 1.50
N ALA A 145 18.71 10.58 2.08
CA ALA A 145 19.60 11.51 1.38
C ALA A 145 20.93 10.85 0.99
N GLU A 146 21.61 10.18 1.92
CA GLU A 146 22.90 9.53 1.69
C GLU A 146 22.82 8.37 0.70
N THR A 147 21.71 7.62 0.71
CA THR A 147 21.51 6.50 -0.23
C THR A 147 20.92 6.93 -1.57
N GLY A 148 20.42 8.16 -1.68
CA GLY A 148 19.65 8.62 -2.84
C GLY A 148 18.28 7.94 -2.99
N GLU A 149 17.85 7.14 -2.01
CA GLU A 149 16.58 6.43 -2.02
C GLU A 149 15.40 7.36 -1.71
N ARG A 150 14.26 7.07 -2.31
CA ARG A 150 13.01 7.76 -2.01
C ARG A 150 12.19 6.97 -0.98
N PRO A 151 11.38 7.64 -0.15
CA PRO A 151 10.38 6.95 0.65
C PRO A 151 9.49 6.05 -0.22
N LEU A 152 9.22 4.83 0.25
CA LEU A 152 8.37 3.85 -0.45
C LEU A 152 7.03 4.42 -0.90
N TRP A 153 6.40 5.25 -0.05
CA TRP A 153 5.09 5.80 -0.34
C TRP A 153 5.06 6.67 -1.60
N GLN A 154 6.16 7.36 -1.95
CA GLN A 154 6.23 8.16 -3.17
C GLN A 154 6.15 7.26 -4.41
N ARG A 155 6.77 6.07 -4.35
CA ARG A 155 6.69 5.07 -5.41
C ARG A 155 5.26 4.53 -5.54
N TRP A 156 4.61 4.23 -4.41
CA TRP A 156 3.23 3.73 -4.40
C TRP A 156 2.24 4.75 -4.94
N LEU A 157 2.35 6.02 -4.52
CA LEU A 157 1.50 7.09 -5.03
C LEU A 157 1.67 7.26 -6.54
N ARG A 158 2.90 7.24 -7.03
CA ARG A 158 3.17 7.27 -8.49
C ARG A 158 2.57 6.08 -9.22
N ARG A 159 2.66 4.86 -8.67
CA ARG A 159 2.06 3.67 -9.28
C ARG A 159 0.53 3.75 -9.28
N ALA A 160 -0.08 4.31 -8.24
CA ALA A 160 -1.52 4.54 -8.16
C ALA A 160 -1.99 5.60 -9.18
N ALA A 161 -1.25 6.70 -9.35
CA ALA A 161 -1.52 7.69 -10.40
C ALA A 161 -1.42 7.08 -11.81
N LYS A 162 -0.42 6.22 -12.06
CA LYS A 162 -0.34 5.49 -13.33
C LYS A 162 -1.51 4.53 -13.54
N LEU A 163 -1.97 3.87 -12.48
CA LEU A 163 -3.16 3.03 -12.55
C LEU A 163 -4.39 3.86 -12.89
N TRP A 164 -4.57 5.01 -12.26
CA TRP A 164 -5.63 5.98 -12.58
C TRP A 164 -5.62 6.37 -14.07
N ASN A 165 -4.49 6.82 -14.60
CA ASN A 165 -4.38 7.20 -16.02
C ASN A 165 -4.73 6.04 -16.95
N LYS A 166 -4.17 4.85 -16.67
CA LYS A 166 -4.46 3.65 -17.44
C LYS A 166 -5.94 3.28 -17.40
N THR A 167 -6.60 3.45 -16.26
CA THR A 167 -8.03 3.16 -16.13
C THR A 167 -8.92 4.12 -16.92
N LEU A 168 -8.47 5.37 -17.13
CA LEU A 168 -9.18 6.36 -17.95
C LEU A 168 -8.98 6.13 -19.46
N GLU A 169 -7.82 5.62 -19.86
CA GLU A 169 -7.51 5.26 -21.26
C GLU A 169 -8.18 3.95 -21.71
N GLU A 170 -8.62 3.12 -20.77
CA GLU A 170 -9.21 1.81 -21.05
C GLU A 170 -10.58 1.93 -21.75
N ARG A 171 -10.96 0.87 -22.48
CA ARG A 171 -12.22 0.86 -23.26
C ARG A 171 -13.44 1.20 -22.38
N PRO A 172 -14.37 2.03 -22.90
CA PRO A 172 -15.64 2.30 -22.25
C PRO A 172 -16.38 1.01 -21.89
N GLY A 173 -16.85 0.91 -20.65
CA GLY A 173 -17.58 -0.25 -20.15
C GLY A 173 -16.70 -1.44 -19.73
N SER A 174 -15.37 -1.32 -19.75
CA SER A 174 -14.50 -2.34 -19.14
C SER A 174 -14.73 -2.44 -17.63
N LEU A 175 -14.51 -3.63 -17.04
CA LEU A 175 -14.65 -3.82 -15.59
C LEU A 175 -13.73 -2.89 -14.78
N LEU A 176 -12.55 -2.60 -15.30
CA LEU A 176 -11.59 -1.70 -14.68
C LEU A 176 -12.12 -0.27 -14.61
N GLN A 177 -12.69 0.22 -15.72
CA GLN A 177 -13.32 1.55 -15.76
C GLN A 177 -14.56 1.61 -14.86
N GLN A 178 -15.41 0.57 -14.88
CA GLN A 178 -16.58 0.50 -14.00
C GLN A 178 -16.17 0.55 -12.52
N ALA A 179 -15.15 -0.22 -12.13
CA ALA A 179 -14.62 -0.22 -10.76
C ALA A 179 -14.08 1.16 -10.35
N LEU A 180 -13.41 1.86 -11.26
CA LEU A 180 -12.93 3.23 -11.03
C LEU A 180 -14.11 4.18 -10.77
N LEU A 181 -15.10 4.19 -11.67
CA LEU A 181 -16.27 5.07 -11.56
C LEU A 181 -17.08 4.79 -10.29
N SER A 182 -17.26 3.52 -9.93
CA SER A 182 -17.88 3.16 -8.65
C SER A 182 -17.05 3.64 -7.47
N SER A 183 -15.72 3.57 -7.52
CA SER A 183 -14.88 4.14 -6.47
C SER A 183 -15.00 5.66 -6.38
N VAL A 184 -15.18 6.36 -7.50
CA VAL A 184 -15.43 7.81 -7.52
C VAL A 184 -16.79 8.13 -6.92
N GLN A 185 -17.83 7.37 -7.27
CA GLN A 185 -19.17 7.55 -6.70
C GLN A 185 -19.22 7.30 -5.19
N LEU A 186 -18.40 6.37 -4.69
CA LEU A 186 -18.25 6.08 -3.26
C LEU A 186 -17.29 7.05 -2.54
N ALA A 187 -16.69 8.01 -3.24
CA ALA A 187 -15.80 8.97 -2.62
C ALA A 187 -16.61 9.93 -1.73
N ASP A 188 -16.51 9.71 -0.42
CA ASP A 188 -17.06 10.61 0.60
C ASP A 188 -15.93 11.12 1.49
N GLY A 189 -15.83 12.44 1.63
CA GLY A 189 -14.85 13.11 2.48
C GLY A 189 -15.15 13.00 3.97
N ALA A 190 -16.34 12.55 4.37
CA ALA A 190 -16.77 12.47 5.77
C ALA A 190 -16.09 11.31 6.54
N HIS A 191 -15.66 10.26 5.84
CA HIS A 191 -15.07 9.09 6.47
C HIS A 191 -13.56 9.24 6.71
N PRO A 192 -13.00 8.58 7.75
CA PRO A 192 -11.55 8.47 7.93
C PRO A 192 -10.90 7.86 6.69
N LEU A 193 -9.68 8.30 6.33
CA LEU A 193 -8.92 7.86 5.14
C LEU A 193 -8.92 6.32 4.94
N ALA A 194 -8.89 5.56 6.02
CA ALA A 194 -8.87 4.09 6.01
C ALA A 194 -10.20 3.43 5.57
N GLN A 195 -11.29 4.19 5.58
CA GLN A 195 -12.65 3.79 5.19
C GLN A 195 -13.11 4.49 3.90
N GLN A 196 -12.36 5.47 3.41
CA GLN A 196 -12.63 6.13 2.15
C GLN A 196 -12.42 5.18 0.97
N SER A 197 -13.07 5.50 -0.15
CA SER A 197 -12.87 4.80 -1.42
C SER A 197 -11.43 4.93 -1.92
N TRP A 198 -11.02 4.06 -2.84
CA TRP A 198 -9.68 4.09 -3.41
C TRP A 198 -9.39 5.44 -4.11
N ALA A 199 -10.35 5.96 -4.88
CA ALA A 199 -10.26 7.25 -5.56
C ALA A 199 -10.10 8.44 -4.58
N ALA A 200 -10.86 8.45 -3.48
CA ALA A 200 -10.72 9.47 -2.44
C ALA A 200 -9.34 9.42 -1.75
N GLN A 201 -8.84 8.21 -1.46
CA GLN A 201 -7.49 8.05 -0.91
C GLN A 201 -6.42 8.56 -1.88
N LEU A 202 -6.57 8.31 -3.18
CA LEU A 202 -5.66 8.80 -4.22
C LEU A 202 -5.69 10.33 -4.28
N ALA A 203 -6.88 10.93 -4.34
CA ALA A 203 -7.05 12.38 -4.36
C ALA A 203 -6.41 13.05 -3.14
N ALA A 204 -6.62 12.50 -1.93
CA ALA A 204 -5.98 13.00 -0.72
C ALA A 204 -4.44 12.92 -0.78
N GLY A 205 -3.90 11.81 -1.32
CA GLY A 205 -2.46 11.64 -1.45
C GLY A 205 -1.82 12.55 -2.49
N LEU A 206 -2.50 12.79 -3.62
CA LEU A 206 -2.06 13.74 -4.64
C LEU A 206 -2.13 15.18 -4.13
N ALA A 207 -3.21 15.55 -3.43
CA ALA A 207 -3.36 16.88 -2.86
C ALA A 207 -2.23 17.21 -1.87
N ALA A 208 -1.83 16.23 -1.05
CA ALA A 208 -0.73 16.37 -0.10
C ALA A 208 0.65 16.61 -0.76
N VAL A 209 0.82 16.26 -2.05
CA VAL A 209 2.03 16.57 -2.83
C VAL A 209 1.82 17.74 -3.80
N GLY A 210 0.73 18.50 -3.65
CA GLY A 210 0.44 19.70 -4.45
C GLY A 210 -0.27 19.44 -5.78
N MET A 211 -0.78 18.22 -6.03
CA MET A 211 -1.54 17.89 -7.23
C MET A 211 -3.02 17.75 -6.89
N GLN A 212 -3.89 18.52 -7.55
CA GLN A 212 -5.33 18.39 -7.37
C GLN A 212 -5.89 17.37 -8.35
N LEU A 213 -6.70 16.43 -7.84
CA LEU A 213 -7.46 15.48 -8.63
C LEU A 213 -8.95 15.77 -8.44
N ASP A 214 -9.59 16.27 -9.49
CA ASP A 214 -11.04 16.44 -9.49
C ASP A 214 -11.73 15.11 -9.75
N LEU A 215 -12.48 14.64 -8.76
CA LEU A 215 -13.25 13.39 -8.86
C LEU A 215 -14.58 13.59 -9.61
N GLN A 216 -15.07 14.82 -9.75
CA GLN A 216 -16.29 15.12 -10.52
C GLN A 216 -16.00 15.10 -12.03
N GLN A 217 -14.78 15.47 -12.42
CA GLN A 217 -14.30 15.42 -13.80
C GLN A 217 -13.00 14.62 -13.88
N PRO A 218 -13.09 13.27 -13.90
CA PRO A 218 -11.90 12.42 -13.92
C PRO A 218 -11.00 12.71 -15.12
N ALA A 219 -9.80 13.24 -14.85
CA ALA A 219 -8.79 13.55 -15.86
C ALA A 219 -7.45 12.87 -15.51
N PRO A 220 -6.57 12.60 -16.48
CA PRO A 220 -5.22 12.07 -16.22
C PRO A 220 -4.38 13.01 -15.35
N VAL A 221 -3.49 12.43 -14.52
CA VAL A 221 -2.61 13.14 -13.55
C VAL A 221 -1.14 12.70 -13.60
#